data_AF-A0A655CSC8-F1
#
_entry.id   AF-A0A655CSC8-F1
#
_cell.length_a   1.000
_cell.length_b   1.000
_cell.length_c   1.000
_cell.angle_alpha   90.00
_cell.angle_beta   90.00
_cell.angle_gamma   90.00
#
_symmetry.space_group_name_H-M   'P 1'
#
loop_
_entity.id
_entity.type
_entity.pdbx_description
1 polymer ?
#
loop_
_entity_poly.entity_id
_entity_poly.type
_entity_poly.pdbx_seq_one_letter_code
_entity_poly.pdbx_strand_id
1 'polypeptide(L)' 'MAPPLAGAWLLTFGGAARREMDEAEAAEVLAALDSLEQAMLTQSDPLTGFADLLSRTPELPEHLKK' A
#
# COMPACT_ATOMS: atom_id res chain seq x y z
N MET A 1 21.42 2.12 -14.36
CA MET A 1 20.98 1.83 -12.98
C MET A 1 21.58 0.48 -12.61
N ALA A 2 22.22 0.38 -11.44
CA ALA A 2 22.74 -0.91 -10.97
C ALA A 2 21.56 -1.86 -10.68
N PRO A 3 21.75 -3.19 -10.82
CA PRO A 3 20.71 -4.14 -10.43
C PRO A 3 20.47 -4.09 -8.91
N PRO A 4 19.24 -4.35 -8.45
CA PRO A 4 18.92 -4.41 -7.03
C PRO A 4 19.67 -5.55 -6.35
N LEU A 5 19.95 -5.38 -5.06
CA LEU A 5 20.60 -6.41 -4.24
C LEU A 5 19.63 -7.55 -3.93
N ALA A 6 20.17 -8.75 -3.72
CA ALA A 6 19.39 -9.86 -3.22
C ALA A 6 18.79 -9.50 -1.84
N GLY A 7 17.48 -9.69 -1.69
CA GLY A 7 16.74 -9.31 -0.48
C GLY A 7 16.15 -7.90 -0.50
N ALA A 8 16.39 -7.10 -1.54
CA ALA A 8 15.73 -5.81 -1.68
C ALA A 8 14.22 -5.97 -1.93
N TRP A 9 13.43 -5.10 -1.31
CA TRP A 9 12.00 -4.99 -1.60
C TRP A 9 11.80 -4.14 -2.86
N LEU A 10 11.00 -4.65 -3.81
CA LEU A 10 10.83 -4.02 -5.12
C LEU A 10 9.35 -3.86 -5.45
N LEU A 11 8.99 -2.64 -5.88
CA LEU A 11 7.75 -2.43 -6.61
C LEU A 11 8.00 -2.75 -8.08
N THR A 12 7.26 -3.74 -8.61
CA THR A 12 7.45 -4.22 -9.98
C THR A 12 6.20 -3.98 -10.83
N PHE A 13 6.39 -3.78 -12.13
CA PHE A 13 5.30 -3.70 -13.10
C PHE A 13 5.78 -4.15 -14.48
N GLY A 14 5.08 -5.13 -15.05
CA GLY A 14 5.42 -5.72 -16.35
C GLY A 14 6.74 -6.51 -16.32
N GLY A 15 7.06 -7.18 -15.21
CA GLY A 15 8.29 -7.98 -15.07
C GLY A 15 9.57 -7.16 -14.85
N ALA A 16 9.46 -5.85 -14.61
CA ALA A 16 10.59 -4.97 -14.34
C ALA A 16 10.43 -4.23 -13.00
N ALA A 17 11.54 -4.06 -12.28
CA ALA A 17 11.61 -3.22 -11.10
C ALA A 17 11.40 -1.75 -11.48
N ARG A 18 10.44 -1.09 -10.83
CA ARG A 18 10.14 0.33 -11.00
C ARG A 18 10.79 1.17 -9.92
N ARG A 19 10.85 0.62 -8.71
CA ARG A 19 11.35 1.31 -7.52
C ARG A 19 11.75 0.30 -6.45
N GLU A 20 12.84 0.57 -5.75
CA GLU A 20 13.16 -0.10 -4.49
C GLU A 20 12.37 0.53 -3.35
N MET A 21 11.85 -0.30 -2.46
CA MET A 21 11.14 0.10 -1.25
C MET A 21 11.99 -0.25 -0.04
N ASP A 22 11.81 0.49 1.05
CA ASP A 22 12.27 0.01 2.34
C ASP A 22 11.32 -1.07 2.89
N GLU A 23 11.74 -1.74 3.95
CA GLU A 23 10.99 -2.84 4.55
C GLU A 23 9.66 -2.39 5.17
N ALA A 24 9.60 -1.17 5.72
CA ALA A 24 8.38 -0.64 6.34
C ALA A 24 7.31 -0.36 5.28
N GLU A 25 7.68 0.33 4.20
CA GLU A 25 6.80 0.58 3.06
C GLU A 25 6.34 -0.75 2.44
N ALA A 26 7.23 -1.72 2.28
CA ALA A 26 6.87 -3.03 1.75
C ALA A 26 5.84 -3.76 2.63
N ALA A 27 6.01 -3.70 3.96
CA ALA A 27 5.06 -4.28 4.91
C ALA A 27 3.68 -3.61 4.85
N GLU A 28 3.62 -2.28 4.75
CA GLU A 28 2.36 -1.54 4.60
C GLU A 28 1.63 -1.92 3.29
N VAL A 29 2.36 -1.98 2.17
CA VAL A 29 1.78 -2.38 0.88
C VAL A 29 1.25 -3.81 0.92
N LEU A 30 1.99 -4.75 1.52
CA LEU A 30 1.54 -6.14 1.67
C LEU A 30 0.27 -6.24 2.53
N ALA A 31 0.21 -5.52 3.66
CA ALA A 31 -0.96 -5.50 4.53
C ALA A 31 -2.20 -4.92 3.82
N ALA A 32 -2.01 -3.86 3.04
CA ALA A 32 -3.08 -3.26 2.25
C ALA A 32 -3.62 -4.22 1.18
N LEU A 33 -2.74 -4.95 0.49
CA LEU A 33 -3.14 -5.94 -0.53
C LEU A 33 -3.90 -7.12 0.09
N ASP A 34 -3.41 -7.67 1.21
CA ASP A 34 -4.09 -8.75 1.94
C ASP A 34 -5.48 -8.32 2.42
N SER A 35 -5.61 -7.10 2.95
CA SER A 35 -6.92 -6.60 3.39
C SER A 35 -7.88 -6.32 2.25
N LEU A 36 -7.39 -5.87 1.10
CA LEU A 36 -8.20 -5.74 -0.10
C LEU A 36 -8.71 -7.11 -0.57
N GLU A 37 -7.86 -8.13 -0.58
CA GLU A 37 -8.25 -9.50 -0.92
C GLU A 37 -9.31 -10.04 0.05
N GLN A 38 -9.11 -9.88 1.36
CA GLN A 38 -10.07 -10.31 2.38
C GLN A 38 -11.43 -9.62 2.22
N ALA A 39 -11.45 -8.31 1.99
CA ALA A 39 -12.66 -7.54 1.78
C ALA A 39 -13.44 -7.98 0.53
N MET A 40 -12.74 -8.43 -0.51
CA MET A 40 -13.35 -8.92 -1.75
C MET A 40 -13.86 -10.36 -1.63
N LEU A 41 -13.18 -11.20 -0.86
CA LEU A 41 -13.47 -12.64 -0.76
C LEU A 41 -14.35 -13.03 0.43
N THR A 42 -14.48 -12.17 1.44
CA THR A 42 -15.24 -12.45 2.66
C THR A 42 -16.10 -11.25 3.09
N GLN A 43 -17.04 -11.44 4.02
CA GLN A 43 -17.71 -10.34 4.72
C GLN A 43 -16.86 -9.84 5.91
N SER A 44 -15.55 -9.66 5.70
CA SER A 44 -14.66 -9.08 6.71
C SER A 44 -14.70 -7.55 6.65
N ASP A 45 -14.29 -6.90 7.75
CA ASP A 45 -14.11 -5.46 7.77
C ASP A 45 -12.85 -5.08 6.96
N PRO A 46 -13.00 -4.41 5.80
CA PRO A 46 -11.87 -3.97 4.98
C PRO A 46 -10.89 -3.09 5.73
N LEU A 47 -11.34 -2.36 6.76
CA LEU A 47 -10.52 -1.38 7.47
C LEU A 47 -9.43 -1.99 8.34
N THR A 48 -9.44 -3.33 8.51
CA THR A 48 -8.49 -4.06 9.35
C THR A 48 -7.03 -3.84 8.92
N GLY A 49 -6.69 -3.87 7.63
CA GLY A 49 -5.32 -3.55 7.14
C GLY A 49 -5.13 -2.13 6.63
N PHE A 50 -6.10 -1.26 6.86
CA PHE A 50 -6.00 0.18 6.63
C PHE A 50 -6.12 0.93 7.95
N ALA A 51 -5.56 0.39 9.03
CA ALA A 51 -5.66 0.96 10.37
C ALA A 51 -5.06 2.37 10.46
N ASP A 52 -4.06 2.68 9.63
CA ASP A 52 -3.52 4.02 9.47
C ASP A 52 -4.58 5.02 8.98
N LEU A 53 -5.49 4.59 8.10
CA LEU A 53 -6.61 5.40 7.59
C LEU A 53 -7.65 5.73 8.66
N LEU A 54 -7.82 4.87 9.67
CA LEU A 54 -8.76 5.11 10.77
C LEU A 54 -8.34 6.30 11.64
N SER A 55 -7.03 6.57 11.69
CA SER A 55 -6.46 7.65 12.50
C SER A 55 -6.53 9.04 11.84
N ARG A 56 -6.97 9.10 10.57
CA ARG A 56 -7.02 10.35 9.79
C ARG A 56 -8.42 10.61 9.22
N THR A 57 -8.95 11.80 9.45
CA THR A 57 -10.19 12.24 8.80
C THR A 57 -9.86 12.70 7.36
N PRO A 58 -10.61 12.27 6.33
CA PRO A 58 -10.43 12.80 4.99
C PRO A 58 -10.65 14.32 4.99
N GLU A 59 -9.66 15.09 4.52
CA GLU A 59 -9.82 16.52 4.31
C GLU A 59 -10.22 16.82 2.88
N LEU A 60 -11.10 17.80 2.68
CA LEU A 60 -11.36 18.32 1.34
C LEU A 60 -10.11 19.01 0.78
N PRO A 61 -9.73 18.75 -0.48
CA PRO A 61 -8.78 19.57 -1.22
C PRO A 61 -9.16 21.06 -1.23
N GLU A 62 -8.17 21.96 -1.25
CA GLU A 62 -8.40 23.42 -1.25
C GLU A 62 -9.31 23.90 -2.38
N HIS A 63 -9.20 23.33 -3.57
CA HIS A 63 -10.07 23.69 -4.71
C HIS A 63 -11.53 23.20 -4.55
N LEU A 64 -11.83 22.44 -3.49
CA LEU A 64 -13.18 22.01 -3.10
C LEU A 64 -13.66 22.69 -1.81
N LYS A 65 -12.79 23.44 -1.10
CA LYS A 65 -13.14 24.30 0.04
C LYS A 65 -13.56 25.67 -0.55
N LYS A 66 -14.81 26.08 -0.30
CA LYS A 66 -15.41 27.31 -0.86
C LYS A 66 -14.71 28.58 -0.38
#